data_AF-A0AA88UKT0-F1
#
_entry.id   AF-A0AA88UKT0-F1
#
_cell.length_a   1.000
_cell.length_b   1.000
_cell.length_c   1.000
_cell.angle_alpha   90.00
_cell.angle_beta   90.00
_cell.angle_gamma   90.00
#
_symmetry.space_group_name_H-M   'P 1'
#
loop_
_entity.id
_entity.type
_entity.pdbx_description
1 polymer ?
#
loop_
_entity_poly.entity_id
_entity_poly.type
_entity_poly.pdbx_seq_one_letter_code
_entity_poly.pdbx_strand_id
1 'polypeptide(L)'
;MGSWVHSSLSLLLIVLLLQQVRGQKCDYFQGSWVLDPSYPLYNGSSCPLIQREFSCQKNGRPDQMYAEYRWQPHGCNLASLYV
;
A
#
# COMPACT_ATOMS: atom_id res chain seq x y z
N MET A 1 15.43 47.68 12.50
CA MET A 1 14.35 47.11 11.65
C MET A 1 14.69 45.72 11.06
N GLY A 2 15.70 44.98 11.57
CA GLY A 2 16.18 43.73 10.93
C GLY A 2 15.97 42.43 11.73
N SER A 3 15.75 42.49 13.04
CA SER A 3 15.70 41.29 13.90
C SER A 3 14.42 40.47 13.73
N TRP A 4 13.29 41.12 13.43
CA TRP A 4 12.00 40.46 13.21
C TRP A 4 12.03 39.61 11.93
N VAL A 5 12.67 40.10 10.88
CA VAL A 5 12.75 39.42 9.58
C VAL A 5 13.59 38.13 9.70
N HIS A 6 14.71 38.20 10.43
CA HIS A 6 15.55 37.04 10.70
C HIS A 6 14.82 36.00 11.56
N SER A 7 14.09 36.45 12.58
CA SER A 7 13.29 35.57 13.44
C SER A 7 12.17 34.89 12.65
N SER A 8 11.46 35.62 11.79
CA SER A 8 10.43 35.07 10.91
C SER A 8 10.99 34.09 9.87
N LEU A 9 12.13 34.37 9.25
CA LEU A 9 12.79 33.45 8.31
C LEU A 9 13.23 32.16 9.02
N SER A 10 13.79 32.30 10.22
CA SER A 10 14.22 31.17 11.06
C SER A 10 13.03 30.32 11.48
N LEU A 11 11.92 30.94 11.88
CA LEU A 11 10.68 30.24 12.22
C LEU A 11 10.10 29.50 11.00
N LEU A 12 10.10 30.14 9.82
CA LEU A 12 9.63 29.52 8.58
C LEU A 12 10.49 28.32 8.19
N LEU A 13 11.82 28.46 8.28
CA LEU A 13 12.77 27.37 8.00
C LEU A 13 12.58 26.22 8.99
N ILE A 14 12.40 26.51 10.28
CA ILE A 14 12.09 25.51 11.31
C ILE A 14 10.77 24.80 10.99
N VAL A 15 9.71 25.53 10.60
CA VAL A 15 8.43 24.92 10.20
C VAL A 15 8.58 24.04 8.95
N LEU A 16 9.33 24.48 7.94
CA LEU A 16 9.63 23.70 6.73
C LEU A 16 10.44 22.43 7.05
N LEU A 17 11.41 22.51 7.97
CA LEU A 17 12.17 21.37 8.46
C LEU A 17 11.30 20.42 9.30
N LEU A 18 10.41 20.94 10.14
CA LEU A 18 9.47 20.14 10.94
C LEU A 18 8.42 19.40 10.09
N GLN A 19 8.02 19.97 8.95
CA GLN A 19 7.17 19.27 7.97
C GLN A 19 7.85 18.03 7.39
N GLN A 20 9.17 18.03 7.23
CA GLN A 20 9.94 16.86 6.80
C GLN A 20 10.06 15.78 7.91
N VAL A 21 9.92 16.18 9.19
CA VAL A 21 10.05 15.28 10.35
C VAL A 21 8.74 14.56 10.72
N ARG A 22 7.59 15.03 10.25
CA ARG A 22 6.39 14.17 10.18
C ARG A 22 6.65 13.11 9.12
N GLY A 23 7.32 12.02 9.52
CA GLY A 23 7.47 10.83 8.69
C GLY A 23 6.13 10.54 8.04
N GLN A 24 6.12 10.42 6.70
CA GLN A 24 4.89 10.23 5.96
C GLN A 24 4.16 9.05 6.59
N LYS A 25 3.04 9.33 7.26
CA LYS A 25 2.22 8.31 7.86
C LYS A 25 1.76 7.45 6.69
N CYS A 26 2.15 6.17 6.70
CA CYS A 26 1.82 5.23 5.64
C CYS A 26 0.30 5.25 5.40
N ASP A 27 -0.12 5.84 4.28
CA ASP A 27 -1.51 5.83 3.86
C ASP A 27 -1.76 4.53 3.12
N TYR A 28 -2.31 3.55 3.83
CA TYR A 28 -2.59 2.22 3.29
C TYR A 28 -3.58 2.24 2.12
N PHE A 29 -4.31 3.33 1.89
CA PHE A 29 -5.28 3.47 0.80
C PHE A 29 -4.71 4.17 -0.44
N GLN A 30 -3.49 4.73 -0.36
CA GLN A 30 -2.79 5.31 -1.51
C GLN A 30 -1.65 4.41 -1.97
N GLY A 31 -1.75 3.94 -3.19
CA GLY A 31 -0.81 2.96 -3.73
C GLY A 31 -1.17 2.54 -5.15
N SER A 32 -0.60 1.41 -5.56
CA SER A 32 -0.91 0.79 -6.84
C SER A 32 -0.94 -0.73 -6.71
N TRP A 33 -1.62 -1.37 -7.67
CA TRP A 33 -1.56 -2.82 -7.84
C TRP A 33 -0.28 -3.18 -8.61
N VAL A 34 0.51 -4.09 -8.05
CA VAL A 34 1.74 -4.61 -8.66
C VAL A 34 1.62 -6.11 -8.87
N LEU A 35 2.18 -6.63 -9.96
CA LEU A 35 2.30 -8.08 -10.15
C LEU A 35 3.32 -8.65 -9.15
N ASP A 36 2.94 -9.73 -8.48
CA ASP A 36 3.77 -10.39 -7.48
C ASP A 36 3.70 -11.92 -7.66
N PRO A 37 4.80 -12.58 -8.05
CA PRO A 37 4.83 -14.03 -8.23
C PRO A 37 4.59 -14.84 -6.94
N SER A 38 4.65 -14.22 -5.76
CA SER A 38 4.31 -14.87 -4.49
C SER A 38 2.79 -14.97 -4.26
N TYR A 39 1.97 -14.34 -5.09
CA TYR A 39 0.51 -14.38 -5.03
C TYR A 39 -0.07 -15.45 -5.99
N PRO A 40 -1.29 -15.96 -5.73
CA PRO A 40 -2.16 -15.63 -4.60
C PRO A 40 -1.70 -16.23 -3.27
N LEU A 41 -2.07 -15.59 -2.16
CA LEU A 41 -1.77 -16.05 -0.79
C LEU A 41 -2.39 -17.42 -0.45
N TYR A 42 -3.35 -17.89 -1.24
CA TYR A 42 -3.94 -19.22 -1.12
C TYR A 42 -4.49 -19.67 -2.47
N ASN A 43 -4.56 -20.99 -2.67
CA ASN A 43 -5.20 -21.55 -3.85
C ASN A 43 -6.74 -21.59 -3.65
N GLY A 44 -7.44 -20.65 -4.27
CA GLY A 44 -8.90 -20.55 -4.19
C GLY A 44 -9.63 -21.79 -4.74
N SER A 45 -9.04 -22.51 -5.70
CA SER A 45 -9.65 -23.72 -6.24
C SER A 45 -9.57 -24.91 -5.28
N SER A 46 -8.56 -24.98 -4.41
CA SER A 46 -8.43 -26.06 -3.43
C SER A 46 -9.15 -25.81 -2.10
N CYS A 47 -9.56 -24.56 -1.82
CA CYS A 47 -10.25 -24.23 -0.56
C CYS A 47 -11.72 -24.71 -0.57
N PRO A 48 -12.12 -25.61 0.35
CA PRO A 48 -13.49 -26.15 0.38
C PRO A 48 -14.50 -25.18 1.00
N LEU A 49 -14.02 -24.13 1.68
CA LEU A 49 -14.86 -23.14 2.35
C LEU A 49 -15.34 -22.02 1.43
N ILE A 50 -14.73 -21.88 0.25
CA ILE A 50 -15.13 -20.85 -0.73
C ILE A 50 -16.46 -21.29 -1.34
N GLN A 51 -17.48 -20.48 -1.13
CA GLN A 51 -18.80 -20.72 -1.70
C GLN A 51 -18.75 -20.65 -3.23
N ARG A 52 -19.74 -21.26 -3.88
CA ARG A 52 -19.78 -21.38 -5.34
C ARG A 52 -19.72 -20.02 -6.02
N GLU A 53 -20.41 -19.03 -5.48
CA GLU A 53 -20.53 -17.66 -5.98
C GLU A 53 -19.17 -16.96 -6.07
N PHE A 54 -18.20 -17.35 -5.24
CA PHE A 54 -16.86 -16.76 -5.18
C PHE A 54 -15.78 -17.61 -5.86
N SER A 55 -16.12 -18.82 -6.33
CA SER A 55 -15.15 -19.75 -6.93
C SER A 55 -14.92 -19.49 -8.42
N CYS A 56 -14.38 -18.33 -8.80
CA CYS A 56 -14.24 -17.89 -10.20
C CYS A 56 -13.60 -18.95 -11.13
N GLN A 57 -12.50 -19.57 -10.71
CA GLN A 57 -11.81 -20.60 -11.49
C GLN A 57 -12.68 -21.85 -11.67
N LYS A 58 -13.34 -22.34 -10.62
CA LYS A 58 -14.30 -23.46 -10.72
C LYS A 58 -15.50 -23.12 -11.58
N ASN A 59 -15.87 -21.84 -11.64
CA ASN A 59 -16.95 -21.33 -12.47
C ASN A 59 -16.54 -21.06 -13.93
N GLY A 60 -15.32 -21.44 -14.34
CA GLY A 60 -14.89 -21.42 -15.73
C GLY A 60 -14.16 -20.15 -16.18
N ARG A 61 -13.75 -19.27 -15.26
CA ARG A 61 -12.88 -18.14 -15.64
C ARG A 61 -11.52 -18.65 -16.15
N PRO A 62 -11.10 -18.30 -17.38
CA PRO A 62 -9.92 -18.89 -17.99
C PRO A 62 -8.61 -18.21 -17.58
N ASP A 63 -8.63 -16.91 -17.25
CA ASP A 63 -7.47 -16.14 -16.87
C ASP A 63 -7.14 -16.24 -15.37
N GLN A 64 -5.85 -16.21 -15.02
CA GLN A 64 -5.36 -16.35 -13.64
C GLN A 64 -4.68 -15.10 -13.09
N MET A 65 -4.22 -14.19 -13.96
CA MET A 65 -3.42 -13.02 -13.57
C MET A 65 -4.10 -12.10 -12.55
N TYR A 66 -5.43 -12.10 -12.49
CA TYR A 66 -6.18 -11.29 -11.51
C TYR A 66 -5.81 -11.64 -10.06
N ALA A 67 -5.37 -12.88 -9.81
CA ALA A 67 -5.01 -13.38 -8.49
C ALA A 67 -3.56 -13.09 -8.11
N GLU A 68 -2.73 -12.66 -9.06
CA GLU A 68 -1.29 -12.41 -8.90
C GLU A 68 -0.97 -10.95 -8.51
N TYR A 69 -1.99 -10.09 -8.42
CA TYR A 69 -1.80 -8.70 -8.04
C TYR A 69 -1.77 -8.51 -6.52
N ARG A 70 -0.74 -7.80 -6.03
CA ARG A 70 -0.60 -7.34 -4.65
C ARG A 70 -0.79 -5.83 -4.57
N TRP A 71 -1.46 -5.36 -3.52
CA TRP A 71 -1.55 -3.92 -3.23
C TRP A 71 -0.26 -3.42 -2.60
N GLN A 72 0.35 -2.36 -3.17
CA GLN A 72 1.56 -1.73 -2.66
C GLN A 72 1.28 -0.27 -2.29
N PRO A 73 1.15 0.06 -0.99
CA PRO A 73 1.05 1.44 -0.53
C PRO A 73 2.29 2.26 -0.89
N HIS A 74 2.12 3.57 -1.06
CA HIS A 74 3.23 4.49 -1.27
C HIS A 74 3.99 4.72 0.04
N GLY A 75 5.33 4.68 -0.02
CA GLY A 75 6.20 5.04 1.09
C GLY A 75 6.32 4.00 2.22
N CYS A 76 5.75 2.81 2.05
CA CYS A 76 5.79 1.73 3.05
C CYS A 76 5.49 0.36 2.41
N ASN A 77 5.83 -0.72 3.10
CA ASN A 77 5.50 -2.09 2.72
C ASN A 77 4.44 -2.66 3.68
N LEU A 78 3.51 -3.44 3.13
CA LEU A 78 2.63 -4.28 3.94
C LEU A 78 3.44 -5.44 4.52
N ALA A 79 3.17 -5.82 5.77
CA ALA A 79 3.72 -7.04 6.32
C ALA A 79 3.17 -8.25 5.54
N SER A 80 4.06 -9.13 5.09
CA SER A 80 3.64 -10.35 4.42
C SER A 80 3.04 -11.32 5.43
N LEU A 81 1.91 -11.92 5.07
CA LEU A 81 1.35 -13.06 5.78
C LEU A 81 1.98 -14.32 5.16
N TYR A 82 2.92 -14.94 5.88
CA TYR A 82 3.36 -16.29 5.55
C TYR A 82 2.24 -17.25 5.93
N VAL A 83 1.49 -17.73 4.94
CA VAL A 83 0.48 -18.79 5.07
C VAL A 83 1.05 -20.08 4.49
#